data_AF-A0A9E4M1Y5-F1
#
_entry.id   AF-A0A9E4M1Y5-F1
#
_cell.length_a   1.000
_cell.length_b   1.000
_cell.length_c   1.000
_cell.angle_alpha   90.00
_cell.angle_beta   90.00
_cell.angle_gamma   90.00
#
_symmetry.space_group_name_H-M   'P 1'
#
loop_
_entity.id
_entity.type
_entity.pdbx_description
1 polymer ?
#
loop_
_entity_poly.entity_id
_entity_poly.type
_entity_poly.pdbx_seq_one_letter_code
_entity_poly.pdbx_strand_id
1 'polypeptide(L)' 'MFDLPGHPVASRATPYATNFPEPGWAEQDLSDWWAAVGVSVRGAMSQAGMAVEDVLSHCVDTTCSSVVALDESGKPFAPQ' A
#
# COMPACT_ATOMS: atom_id res chain seq x y z
N MET A 1 3.81 12.38 -1.49
CA MET A 1 4.18 13.05 -2.75
C MET A 1 5.22 14.10 -2.44
N PHE A 2 6.22 14.24 -3.31
CA PHE A 2 7.33 15.17 -3.12
C PHE A 2 7.57 15.94 -4.41
N ASP A 3 8.00 17.20 -4.29
CA ASP A 3 8.50 17.97 -5.42
C ASP A 3 9.95 17.55 -5.78
N LEU A 4 10.51 18.12 -6.85
CA LEU A 4 11.87 17.81 -7.30
C LEU A 4 12.96 18.12 -6.25
N PRO A 5 12.89 19.23 -5.49
CA PRO A 5 13.75 19.46 -4.34
C PRO A 5 13.60 18.45 -3.17
N GLY A 6 12.49 17.71 -3.11
CA GLY A 6 12.21 16.75 -2.04
C GLY A 6 11.32 17.27 -0.92
N HIS A 7 10.60 18.37 -1.11
CA HIS A 7 9.62 18.87 -0.14
C HIS A 7 8.30 18.07 -0.23
N PRO A 8 7.69 17.71 0.91
CA PRO A 8 6.41 17.02 0.90
C PRO A 8 5.27 17.95 0.43
N VAL A 9 4.55 17.55 -0.61
CA VAL A 9 3.40 18.32 -1.15
C VAL A 9 2.04 17.78 -0.70
N ALA A 10 1.92 16.46 -0.54
CA ALA A 10 0.72 15.81 -0.04
C ALA A 10 1.04 14.43 0.54
N SER A 11 0.24 13.99 1.50
CA SER A 11 0.34 12.66 2.10
C SER A 11 -1.03 12.16 2.50
N ARG A 12 -1.27 10.87 2.26
CA ARG A 12 -2.50 10.19 2.68
C ARG A 12 -2.16 8.78 3.14
N ALA A 13 -2.78 8.37 4.23
CA ALA A 13 -2.73 7.00 4.74
C ALA A 13 -4.16 6.46 4.83
N THR A 14 -4.35 5.22 4.40
CA THR A 14 -5.63 4.50 4.53
C THR A 14 -5.39 3.30 5.44
N PRO A 15 -6.03 3.24 6.62
CA PRO A 15 -5.88 2.09 7.49
C PRO A 15 -6.57 0.87 6.89
N TYR A 16 -6.04 -0.31 7.20
CA TYR A 16 -6.64 -1.61 6.93
C TYR A 16 -6.44 -2.51 8.16
N ALA A 17 -7.23 -3.57 8.26
CA ALA A 17 -7.24 -4.43 9.44
C ALA A 17 -5.96 -5.29 9.52
N THR A 18 -5.58 -5.63 10.75
CA THR A 18 -4.66 -6.73 11.04
C THR A 18 -5.40 -7.69 11.96
N ASN A 19 -5.48 -8.94 11.55
CA ASN A 19 -6.14 -10.01 12.27
C ASN A 19 -5.13 -10.69 13.21
N PHE A 20 -5.56 -10.96 14.43
CA PHE A 20 -4.75 -11.62 15.46
C PHE A 20 -5.49 -12.89 15.91
N PRO A 21 -5.52 -13.94 15.07
CA PRO A 21 -6.33 -15.14 15.33
C PRO A 21 -5.85 -15.89 16.58
N GLU A 22 -4.53 -15.91 16.81
CA GLU A 22 -3.89 -16.60 17.93
C GLU A 22 -2.82 -15.72 18.60
N PRO A 23 -2.45 -15.97 19.87
CA PRO A 23 -1.37 -15.24 20.53
C PRO A 23 -0.06 -15.30 19.74
N GLY A 24 0.48 -14.12 19.40
CA GLY A 24 1.71 -13.98 18.63
C GLY A 24 1.55 -14.02 17.11
N TRP A 25 0.32 -14.19 16.61
CA TRP A 25 0.02 -14.15 15.18
C TRP A 25 -0.48 -12.78 14.76
N ALA A 26 -0.05 -12.31 13.59
CA ALA A 26 -0.51 -11.07 12.98
C ALA A 26 -0.63 -11.30 11.48
N GLU A 27 -1.86 -11.27 10.98
CA GLU A 27 -2.18 -11.57 9.58
C GLU A 27 -2.91 -10.39 8.95
N GLN A 28 -2.72 -10.20 7.65
CA GLN A 28 -3.34 -9.13 6.89
C GLN A 28 -3.82 -9.66 5.55
N ASP A 29 -4.96 -9.16 5.08
CA ASP A 29 -5.48 -9.51 3.77
C ASP A 29 -4.73 -8.71 2.67
N LEU A 30 -4.27 -9.41 1.65
CA LEU A 30 -3.53 -8.81 0.53
C LEU A 30 -4.41 -7.95 -0.37
N SER A 31 -5.70 -8.26 -0.46
CA SER A 31 -6.67 -7.44 -1.16
C SER A 31 -6.85 -6.08 -0.48
N ASP A 32 -6.80 -6.06 0.86
CA ASP A 32 -6.84 -4.82 1.63
C ASP A 32 -5.59 -3.97 1.42
N TRP A 33 -4.41 -4.59 1.33
CA TRP A 33 -3.17 -3.86 0.98
C TRP A 33 -3.32 -3.14 -0.36
N TRP A 34 -3.75 -3.87 -1.39
CA TRP A 34 -3.90 -3.34 -2.74
C TRP A 34 -4.96 -2.22 -2.79
N ALA A 35 -6.09 -2.43 -2.13
CA ALA A 35 -7.15 -1.43 -2.03
C ALA A 35 -6.65 -0.17 -1.31
N ALA A 36 -5.99 -0.32 -0.16
CA ALA A 36 -5.52 0.78 0.67
C ALA A 36 -4.44 1.62 -0.02
N VAL A 37 -3.49 1.00 -0.75
CA VAL A 37 -2.51 1.73 -1.57
C VAL A 37 -3.22 2.53 -2.65
N GLY A 38 -4.16 1.92 -3.38
CA GLY A 38 -4.92 2.61 -4.43
C GLY A 38 -5.70 3.81 -3.89
N VAL A 39 -6.38 3.67 -2.76
CA VAL A 39 -7.10 4.76 -2.10
C VAL A 39 -6.14 5.86 -1.65
N SER A 40 -5.03 5.50 -1.02
CA SER A 40 -4.04 6.45 -0.50
C SER A 40 -3.40 7.26 -1.62
N VAL A 41 -2.93 6.61 -2.69
CA VAL A 41 -2.30 7.27 -3.85
C VAL A 41 -3.27 8.23 -4.52
N ARG A 42 -4.48 7.78 -4.87
CA ARG A 42 -5.49 8.65 -5.52
C ARG A 42 -5.87 9.84 -4.65
N GLY A 43 -5.98 9.64 -3.34
CA GLY A 43 -6.30 10.74 -2.44
C GLY A 43 -5.15 11.73 -2.26
N ALA A 44 -3.89 11.26 -2.22
CA ALA A 44 -2.73 12.16 -2.19
C ALA A 44 -2.65 13.00 -3.48
N MET A 45 -2.88 12.39 -4.66
CA MET A 45 -2.96 13.10 -5.94
C MET A 45 -4.06 14.16 -5.94
N SER A 46 -5.26 13.80 -5.49
CA SER A 46 -6.40 14.73 -5.40
C SER A 46 -6.12 15.87 -4.42
N GLN A 47 -5.44 15.61 -3.31
CA GLN A 47 -5.07 16.63 -2.33
C GLN A 47 -4.01 17.59 -2.88
N ALA A 48 -3.06 17.09 -3.67
CA ALA A 48 -2.05 17.90 -4.34
C ALA A 48 -2.61 18.69 -5.52
N GLY A 49 -3.80 18.36 -6.02
CA GLY A 49 -4.39 18.97 -7.21
C GLY A 49 -3.63 18.64 -8.50
N MET A 50 -2.94 17.49 -8.54
CA MET A 50 -2.09 17.06 -9.66
C MET A 50 -2.78 15.99 -10.52
N ALA A 51 -2.42 15.95 -11.79
CA ALA A 51 -2.82 14.90 -12.72
C ALA A 51 -1.76 13.79 -12.76
N VAL A 52 -2.12 12.60 -13.26
CA VAL A 52 -1.19 11.44 -13.29
C VAL A 52 0.03 11.74 -14.17
N GLU A 53 -0.17 12.55 -15.20
CA GLU A 53 0.84 13.00 -16.16
C GLU A 53 1.93 13.87 -15.50
N ASP A 54 1.66 14.45 -14.33
CA ASP A 54 2.61 15.26 -13.58
C ASP A 54 3.58 14.40 -12.72
N VAL A 55 3.36 13.08 -12.64
CA VAL A 55 4.16 12.16 -11.83
C VAL A 55 5.31 11.59 -12.65
N LEU A 56 6.53 11.99 -12.32
CA LEU A 56 7.74 11.52 -13.00
C LEU A 56 8.12 10.08 -12.64
N SER A 57 7.87 9.67 -11.39
CA SER A 57 8.24 8.35 -10.89
C SER A 57 7.37 7.90 -9.72
N HIS A 58 7.34 6.59 -9.49
CA HIS A 58 6.70 5.98 -8.33
C HIS A 58 7.72 5.13 -7.59
N CYS A 59 7.82 5.35 -6.28
CA CYS A 59 8.68 4.57 -5.39
C CYS A 59 7.80 3.76 -4.46
N VAL A 60 8.21 2.52 -4.17
CA VAL A 60 7.47 1.61 -3.27
C VAL A 60 8.39 1.25 -2.11
N ASP A 61 7.83 1.32 -0.91
CA ASP A 61 8.42 0.82 0.33
C ASP A 61 7.37 0.01 1.09
N THR A 62 7.79 -1.03 1.78
CA THR A 62 6.88 -2.01 2.40
C THR A 62 7.44 -2.47 3.75
N THR A 63 6.54 -2.83 4.67
CA THR A 63 6.93 -3.50 5.91
C THR A 63 7.75 -4.76 5.61
N CYS A 64 8.92 -4.88 6.23
CA CYS A 64 9.75 -6.07 6.09
C CYS A 64 9.19 -7.24 6.91
N SER A 65 9.63 -8.46 6.59
CA SER A 65 9.33 -9.70 7.32
C SER A 65 7.92 -10.28 7.18
N SER A 66 7.03 -9.64 6.42
CA SER A 66 5.76 -10.26 5.98
C SER A 66 6.03 -11.26 4.85
N VAL A 67 5.45 -12.46 4.94
CA VAL A 67 5.59 -13.51 3.92
C VAL A 67 4.27 -13.68 3.18
N VAL A 68 4.33 -13.68 1.85
CA VAL A 68 3.19 -13.94 0.98
C VAL A 68 3.51 -15.15 0.10
N ALA A 69 2.81 -16.26 0.34
CA ALA A 69 2.88 -17.43 -0.52
C ALA A 69 1.90 -17.25 -1.69
N LEU A 70 2.38 -17.45 -2.92
CA LEU A 70 1.59 -17.36 -4.14
C LEU A 70 1.61 -18.68 -4.90
N ASP A 71 0.53 -19.00 -5.60
CA ASP A 71 0.50 -20.09 -6.59
C ASP A 71 1.15 -19.68 -7.92
N GLU A 72 1.18 -20.62 -8.89
CA GLU A 72 1.76 -20.39 -10.22
C GLU A 72 1.06 -19.27 -11.02
N SER A 73 -0.20 -18.95 -10.68
CA SER A 73 -0.96 -17.85 -11.29
C SER A 73 -0.73 -16.50 -10.60
N GLY A 74 0.09 -16.47 -9.54
CA GLY A 74 0.33 -15.29 -8.72
C GLY A 74 -0.79 -15.00 -7.72
N LYS A 75 -1.70 -15.96 -7.49
CA LYS A 75 -2.79 -15.81 -6.52
C LYS A 75 -2.30 -16.23 -5.13
N PRO A 76 -2.67 -15.49 -4.07
CA PRO A 76 -2.30 -15.86 -2.71
C PRO A 76 -2.80 -17.25 -2.29
N PHE A 77 -1.88 -18.03 -1.72
CA PHE A 77 -2.13 -19.30 -1.05
C PHE A 77 -2.06 -19.05 0.46
N ALA A 78 -3.21 -18.77 1.10
CA ALA A 78 -3.26 -18.63 2.55
C ALA A 78 -3.37 -20.03 3.20
N PRO A 79 -2.58 -20.37 4.24
CA PRO A 79 -3.06 -21.31 5.24
C PRO A 79 -4.26 -20.66 5.96
N GLN A 80 -5.33 -21.42 6.18
CA GLN A 80 -6.47 -20.98 6.98
C GLN A 80 -6.19 -21.15 8.47
#